data_AF-A0AA40THA9-F1
#
_entry.id   AF-A0AA40THA9-F1
#
_cell.length_a   1.000
_cell.length_b   1.000
_cell.length_c   1.000
_cell.angle_alpha   90.00
_cell.angle_beta   90.00
_cell.angle_gamma   90.00
#
_symmetry.space_group_name_H-M   'P 1'
#
loop_
_entity.id
_entity.type
_entity.pdbx_description
1 polymer ?
#
loop_
_entity_poly.entity_id
_entity_poly.type
_entity_poly.pdbx_seq_one_letter_code
_entity_poly.pdbx_strand_id
1 'polypeptide(L)'
;FTVKNFELKTIYADEWQPDPQTKQVIDGWNKKLDKVVQQTVANSPVELTRAYGESSSLGNLAADALLVAAGKDTQLALTNSGGIRNEIPAGAITMGAVISTFPFPNELATMDLTGKQLRSLMEHGAGLSNGVLQVSKGLEMKYDSSKPVGQRVTVLTLNGKPIEDATVYH
;
A
#
# COMPACT_ATOMS: atom_id res chain seq x y z
N PHE A 1 -5.91 24.84 31.17
CA PHE A 1 -4.49 24.49 31.14
C PHE A 1 -3.84 25.23 29.98
N THR A 2 -3.01 26.23 30.25
CA THR A 2 -2.32 27.00 29.21
C THR A 2 -0.91 26.45 29.11
N VAL A 3 -0.58 25.76 28.02
CA VAL A 3 0.81 25.32 27.76
C VAL A 3 1.64 26.59 27.57
N LYS A 4 2.56 26.86 28.50
CA LYS A 4 3.31 28.13 28.52
C LYS A 4 4.39 28.22 27.43
N ASN A 5 4.91 27.09 26.97
CA ASN A 5 5.86 26.98 25.85
C ASN A 5 5.58 25.67 25.09
N PHE A 6 5.23 25.77 23.81
CA PHE A 6 5.04 24.63 22.91
C PHE A 6 6.08 24.71 21.79
N GLU A 7 6.81 23.62 21.57
CA GLU A 7 7.74 23.46 20.45
C GLU A 7 7.48 22.10 19.80
N LEU A 8 7.30 22.10 18.47
CA LEU A 8 7.34 20.89 17.66
C LEU A 8 8.75 20.79 17.04
N LYS A 9 9.66 20.13 17.75
CA LYS A 9 11.05 19.99 17.33
C LYS A 9 11.20 18.82 16.35
N THR A 10 11.68 19.10 15.14
CA THR A 10 12.10 18.04 14.22
C THR A 10 13.38 17.40 14.74
N ILE A 11 13.49 16.07 14.67
CA ILE A 11 14.64 15.32 15.18
C ILE A 11 15.49 14.88 13.99
N TYR A 12 16.59 15.60 13.72
CA TYR A 12 17.59 15.23 12.74
C TYR A 12 18.72 14.43 13.40
N ALA A 13 19.06 13.26 12.88
CA ALA A 13 19.97 12.34 13.56
C ALA A 13 21.40 12.89 13.78
N ASP A 14 21.87 13.81 12.92
CA ASP A 14 23.17 14.48 13.01
C ASP A 14 23.24 15.56 14.09
N GLU A 15 22.10 15.98 14.65
CA GLU A 15 22.02 16.95 15.75
C GLU A 15 21.99 16.29 17.14
N TRP A 16 21.97 14.95 17.23
CA TRP A 16 21.81 14.22 18.48
C TRP A 16 22.85 13.12 18.67
N GLN A 17 23.23 12.89 19.93
CA GLN A 17 23.99 11.70 20.31
C GLN A 17 23.01 10.60 20.75
N PRO A 18 23.07 9.39 20.16
CA PRO A 18 22.17 8.30 20.55
C PRO A 18 22.48 7.84 21.98
N ASP A 19 21.44 7.63 22.78
CA ASP A 19 21.58 7.04 24.10
C ASP A 19 22.21 5.63 24.00
N PRO A 20 23.35 5.38 24.69
CA PRO A 20 24.10 4.15 24.49
C PRO A 20 23.35 2.90 24.96
N GLN A 21 22.51 3.00 26.00
CA GLN A 21 21.74 1.86 26.50
C GLN A 21 20.63 1.46 25.52
N THR A 22 19.90 2.44 24.99
CA THR A 22 18.87 2.25 23.97
C THR A 22 19.48 1.68 22.69
N LYS A 23 20.62 2.24 22.24
CA LYS A 23 21.33 1.74 21.07
C LYS A 23 21.74 0.27 21.24
N GLN A 24 22.26 -0.10 22.41
CA GLN A 24 22.67 -1.47 22.68
C GLN A 24 21.51 -2.48 22.56
N VAL A 25 20.31 -2.11 23.04
CA VAL A 25 19.11 -2.96 22.90
C VAL A 25 18.70 -3.10 21.43
N ILE A 26 18.71 -2.00 20.67
CA ILE A 26 18.40 -2.01 19.23
C ILE A 26 19.40 -2.90 18.47
N ASP A 27 20.69 -2.71 18.70
CA ASP A 27 21.76 -3.49 18.06
C ASP A 27 21.60 -5.01 18.35
N GLY A 28 21.21 -5.35 19.58
CA GLY A 28 20.96 -6.74 19.98
C GLY A 28 19.81 -7.39 19.21
N TRP A 29 18.70 -6.67 19.02
CA TRP A 29 17.56 -7.16 18.23
C TRP A 29 17.87 -7.23 16.74
N ASN A 30 18.55 -6.22 16.19
CA ASN A 30 18.99 -6.23 14.79
C ASN A 30 19.82 -7.48 14.50
N LYS A 31 20.86 -7.74 15.32
CA LYS A 31 21.71 -8.93 15.16
C LYS A 31 20.92 -10.24 15.22
N LYS A 32 19.87 -10.32 16.05
CA LYS A 32 19.04 -11.52 16.17
C LYS A 32 18.18 -11.75 14.92
N LEU A 33 17.72 -10.68 14.28
CA LEU A 33 16.82 -10.73 13.12
C LEU A 33 17.57 -10.76 11.77
N ASP A 34 18.83 -10.32 11.75
CA ASP A 34 19.66 -10.14 10.56
C ASP A 34 19.59 -11.29 9.56
N LYS A 35 19.67 -12.53 10.04
CA LYS A 35 19.67 -13.72 9.18
C LYS A 35 18.41 -13.82 8.31
N VAL A 36 17.26 -13.36 8.81
CA VAL A 36 16.00 -13.38 8.07
C VAL A 36 15.86 -12.14 7.20
N VAL A 37 16.15 -10.96 7.76
CA VAL A 37 15.82 -9.69 7.11
C VAL A 37 16.83 -9.26 6.04
N GLN A 38 18.09 -9.74 6.09
CA GLN A 38 19.14 -9.37 5.12
C GLN A 38 19.06 -10.14 3.79
N GLN A 39 18.24 -11.19 3.70
CA GLN A 39 18.09 -11.95 2.45
C GLN A 39 17.60 -11.01 1.35
N THR A 40 18.37 -10.91 0.25
CA THR A 40 17.92 -10.20 -0.96
C THR A 40 16.87 -11.04 -1.69
N VAL A 41 15.76 -10.41 -2.05
CA VAL A 41 14.61 -11.06 -2.70
C VAL A 41 14.28 -10.48 -4.07
N ALA A 42 14.69 -9.24 -4.34
CA ALA A 42 14.47 -8.56 -5.61
C ALA A 42 15.48 -7.42 -5.80
N ASN A 43 15.33 -6.66 -6.90
CA ASN A 43 16.07 -5.44 -7.15
C ASN A 43 15.19 -4.43 -7.89
N SER A 44 15.29 -3.14 -7.56
CA SER A 44 14.60 -2.05 -8.28
C SER A 44 15.59 -1.00 -8.79
N PRO A 45 15.44 -0.49 -10.03
CA PRO A 45 16.31 0.58 -10.55
C PRO A 45 16.03 1.95 -9.92
N VAL A 46 14.88 2.11 -9.26
CA VAL A 46 14.41 3.35 -8.64
C VAL A 46 13.77 3.05 -7.28
N GLU A 47 13.58 4.08 -6.46
CA GLU A 47 12.80 3.95 -5.23
C GLU A 47 11.34 3.60 -5.55
N LEU A 48 10.79 2.64 -4.81
CA LEU A 48 9.37 2.30 -4.88
C LEU A 48 8.62 3.10 -3.82
N THR A 49 7.59 3.81 -4.25
CA THR A 49 6.86 4.78 -3.45
C THR A 49 5.42 4.35 -3.22
N ARG A 50 4.76 5.01 -2.26
CA ARG A 50 3.36 4.82 -1.91
C ARG A 50 2.58 6.12 -2.08
N ALA A 51 1.29 6.00 -2.40
CA ALA A 51 0.37 7.12 -2.48
C ALA A 51 -0.95 6.75 -1.80
N TYR A 52 -1.68 7.76 -1.34
CA TYR A 52 -2.93 7.57 -0.57
C TYR A 52 -4.19 7.86 -1.39
N GLY A 53 -4.14 8.84 -2.30
CA GLY A 53 -5.26 9.24 -3.15
C GLY A 53 -5.19 8.71 -4.59
N GLU A 54 -4.10 8.06 -4.97
CA GLU A 54 -3.85 7.61 -6.34
C GLU A 54 -2.98 6.35 -6.34
N SER A 55 -2.76 5.77 -7.53
CA SER A 55 -1.85 4.65 -7.72
C SER A 55 -0.41 5.02 -7.37
N SER A 56 0.36 4.02 -6.94
CA SER A 56 1.79 4.16 -6.67
C SER A 56 2.53 2.90 -7.09
N SER A 57 3.86 2.95 -7.20
CA SER A 57 4.62 1.77 -7.63
C SER A 57 4.51 0.61 -6.63
N LEU A 58 4.50 0.87 -5.31
CA LEU A 58 4.26 -0.18 -4.31
C LEU A 58 2.82 -0.66 -4.30
N GLY A 59 1.85 0.23 -4.52
CA GLY A 59 0.44 -0.16 -4.58
C GLY A 59 0.14 -1.07 -5.78
N ASN A 60 0.65 -0.70 -6.95
CA ASN A 60 0.54 -1.52 -8.16
C ASN A 60 1.25 -2.86 -7.96
N LEU A 61 2.48 -2.85 -7.43
CA LEU A 61 3.25 -4.07 -7.14
C LEU A 61 2.50 -5.01 -6.20
N ALA A 62 1.94 -4.48 -5.11
CA ALA A 62 1.23 -5.29 -4.11
C ALA A 62 -0.03 -5.92 -4.69
N ALA A 63 -0.82 -5.15 -5.45
CA ALA A 63 -2.02 -5.68 -6.09
C ALA A 63 -1.67 -6.72 -7.18
N ASP A 64 -0.65 -6.47 -8.00
CA ASP A 64 -0.19 -7.45 -8.99
C ASP A 64 0.33 -8.74 -8.31
N ALA A 65 1.07 -8.62 -7.21
CA ALA A 65 1.54 -9.79 -6.45
C ALA A 65 0.39 -10.62 -5.88
N LEU A 66 -0.66 -9.97 -5.35
CA LEU A 66 -1.87 -10.65 -4.88
C LEU A 66 -2.59 -11.36 -6.02
N LEU A 67 -2.72 -10.72 -7.18
CA LEU A 67 -3.33 -11.33 -8.37
C LEU A 67 -2.56 -12.57 -8.83
N VAL A 68 -1.23 -12.49 -8.88
CA VAL A 68 -0.37 -13.64 -9.24
C VAL A 68 -0.54 -14.77 -8.22
N ALA A 69 -0.59 -14.46 -6.93
CA ALA A 69 -0.73 -15.45 -5.86
C ALA A 69 -2.12 -16.12 -5.84
N ALA A 70 -3.17 -15.38 -6.19
CA ALA A 70 -4.55 -15.89 -6.28
C ALA A 70 -4.73 -16.90 -7.43
N GLY A 71 -3.95 -16.74 -8.50
CA GLY A 71 -3.90 -17.67 -9.62
C GLY A 71 -4.70 -17.22 -10.84
N LYS A 72 -4.63 -18.02 -11.91
CA LYS A 72 -5.06 -17.64 -13.27
C LYS A 72 -6.57 -17.41 -13.44
N ASP A 73 -7.39 -17.89 -12.51
CA ASP A 73 -8.84 -17.78 -12.58
C ASP A 73 -9.36 -16.48 -11.92
N THR A 74 -8.48 -15.75 -11.21
CA THR A 74 -8.73 -14.40 -10.68
C THR A 74 -8.45 -13.35 -11.75
N GLN A 75 -9.33 -12.34 -11.85
CA GLN A 75 -9.30 -11.32 -12.90
C GLN A 75 -8.69 -10.00 -12.44
N LEU A 76 -8.79 -9.69 -11.15
CA LEU A 76 -8.26 -8.46 -10.55
C LEU A 76 -7.95 -8.65 -9.07
N ALA A 77 -7.05 -7.82 -8.53
CA ALA A 77 -6.77 -7.78 -7.10
C ALA A 77 -6.83 -6.34 -6.58
N LEU A 78 -7.27 -6.23 -5.32
CA LEU A 78 -7.45 -4.97 -4.60
C LEU A 78 -6.69 -5.05 -3.27
N THR A 79 -6.04 -3.95 -2.89
CA THR A 79 -5.45 -3.80 -1.55
C THR A 79 -5.55 -2.36 -1.07
N ASN A 80 -5.52 -2.14 0.24
CA ASN A 80 -5.72 -0.81 0.81
C ASN A 80 -4.42 0.00 0.87
N SER A 81 -4.48 1.29 0.49
CA SER A 81 -3.32 2.19 0.54
C SER A 81 -2.71 2.32 1.94
N GLY A 82 -3.55 2.36 2.98
CA GLY A 82 -3.09 2.41 4.38
C GLY A 82 -2.32 1.16 4.85
N GLY A 83 -2.34 0.08 4.07
CA GLY A 83 -1.60 -1.15 4.30
C GLY A 83 -0.11 -1.04 3.96
N ILE A 84 0.27 -0.02 3.19
CA ILE A 84 1.63 0.18 2.66
C ILE A 84 2.35 1.22 3.50
N ARG A 85 3.39 0.81 4.24
CA ARG A 85 3.86 1.54 5.42
C ARG A 85 5.22 2.23 5.27
N ASN A 86 5.96 1.92 4.23
CA ASN A 86 7.27 2.50 3.98
C ASN A 86 7.57 2.53 2.47
N GLU A 87 8.51 3.36 2.07
CA GLU A 87 9.13 3.30 0.75
C GLU A 87 10.15 2.14 0.70
N ILE A 88 10.47 1.66 -0.51
CA ILE A 88 11.56 0.68 -0.72
C ILE A 88 12.67 1.37 -1.53
N PRO A 89 13.89 1.54 -0.98
CA PRO A 89 14.99 2.16 -1.68
C PRO A 89 15.35 1.45 -3.00
N ALA A 90 15.96 2.21 -3.92
CA ALA A 90 16.56 1.65 -5.14
C ALA A 90 17.71 0.68 -4.80
N GLY A 91 17.95 -0.27 -5.70
CA GLY A 91 18.98 -1.31 -5.56
C GLY A 91 18.40 -2.63 -5.05
N ALA A 92 19.23 -3.37 -4.30
CA ALA A 92 18.87 -4.68 -3.77
C ALA A 92 17.76 -4.57 -2.71
N ILE A 93 16.65 -5.26 -2.95
CA ILE A 93 15.50 -5.28 -2.05
C ILE A 93 15.65 -6.48 -1.12
N THR A 94 15.62 -6.23 0.18
CA THR A 94 15.73 -7.28 1.20
C THR A 94 14.38 -7.71 1.74
N MET A 95 14.31 -8.90 2.34
CA MET A 95 13.13 -9.37 3.06
C MET A 95 12.69 -8.38 4.15
N GLY A 96 13.65 -7.74 4.85
CA GLY A 96 13.37 -6.69 5.82
C GLY A 96 12.62 -5.51 5.21
N ALA A 97 13.06 -5.03 4.04
CA ALA A 97 12.39 -3.92 3.36
C ALA A 97 10.95 -4.28 2.94
N VAL A 98 10.74 -5.50 2.45
CA VAL A 98 9.39 -6.00 2.11
C VAL A 98 8.51 -6.06 3.36
N ILE A 99 8.99 -6.63 4.46
CA ILE A 99 8.23 -6.72 5.73
C ILE A 99 7.94 -5.33 6.31
N SER A 100 8.91 -4.42 6.32
CA SER A 100 8.70 -3.05 6.79
C SER A 100 7.65 -2.29 5.96
N THR A 101 7.55 -2.62 4.66
CA THR A 101 6.57 -2.03 3.74
C THR A 101 5.19 -2.66 3.90
N PHE A 102 5.11 -3.98 4.09
CA PHE A 102 3.87 -4.76 4.24
C PHE A 102 3.85 -5.53 5.58
N PRO A 103 3.74 -4.85 6.74
CA PRO A 103 4.03 -5.45 8.04
C PRO A 103 2.85 -6.24 8.66
N PHE A 104 1.73 -6.33 7.96
CA PHE A 104 0.50 -6.86 8.53
C PHE A 104 0.38 -8.36 8.30
N PRO A 105 -0.18 -9.11 9.26
CA PRO A 105 -0.55 -10.51 9.08
C PRO A 105 -1.87 -10.63 8.29
N ASN A 106 -2.01 -9.89 7.21
CA ASN A 106 -3.19 -9.95 6.34
C ASN A 106 -3.02 -11.14 5.38
N GLU A 107 -4.00 -12.04 5.38
CA GLU A 107 -3.98 -13.24 4.54
C GLU A 107 -4.56 -12.96 3.15
N LEU A 108 -4.14 -13.76 2.17
CA LEU A 108 -4.75 -13.76 0.83
C LEU A 108 -6.18 -14.31 0.92
N ALA A 109 -7.14 -13.58 0.33
CA ALA A 109 -8.52 -14.01 0.21
C ALA A 109 -9.00 -13.80 -1.24
N THR A 110 -9.75 -14.77 -1.76
CA THR A 110 -10.44 -14.69 -3.05
C THR A 110 -11.94 -14.78 -2.84
N MET A 111 -12.70 -14.02 -3.64
CA MET A 111 -14.15 -13.99 -3.57
C MET A 111 -14.75 -13.41 -4.85
N ASP A 112 -16.01 -13.75 -5.09
CA ASP A 112 -16.78 -13.25 -6.22
C ASP A 112 -17.51 -11.96 -5.85
N LEU A 113 -17.34 -10.91 -6.65
CA LEU A 113 -18.04 -9.64 -6.48
C LEU A 113 -18.76 -9.25 -7.76
N THR A 114 -19.98 -8.73 -7.62
CA THR A 114 -20.68 -8.06 -8.71
C THR A 114 -19.97 -6.75 -9.06
N GLY A 115 -20.09 -6.30 -10.31
CA GLY A 115 -19.56 -5.00 -10.72
C GLY A 115 -20.14 -3.84 -9.92
N LYS A 116 -21.38 -3.97 -9.45
CA LYS A 116 -22.00 -3.00 -8.53
C LYS A 116 -21.29 -2.93 -7.18
N GLN A 117 -20.92 -4.08 -6.61
CA GLN A 117 -20.13 -4.14 -5.38
C GLN A 117 -18.73 -3.55 -5.60
N LEU A 118 -18.06 -3.88 -6.71
CA LEU A 118 -16.78 -3.27 -7.07
C LEU A 118 -16.88 -1.74 -7.15
N ARG A 119 -17.90 -1.21 -7.83
CA ARG A 119 -18.14 0.24 -7.92
C ARG A 119 -18.36 0.86 -6.55
N SER A 120 -19.08 0.19 -5.65
CA SER A 120 -19.25 0.65 -4.27
C SER A 120 -17.92 0.74 -3.51
N LEU A 121 -17.00 -0.21 -3.71
CA LEU A 121 -15.66 -0.16 -3.13
C LEU A 121 -14.84 1.01 -3.69
N MET A 122 -14.92 1.25 -5.00
CA MET A 122 -14.22 2.37 -5.65
C MET A 122 -14.74 3.73 -5.21
N GLU A 123 -16.06 3.87 -5.05
CA GLU A 123 -16.67 5.09 -4.50
C GLU A 123 -16.27 5.34 -3.05
N HIS A 124 -16.19 4.28 -2.24
CA HIS A 124 -15.69 4.39 -0.87
C HIS A 124 -14.24 4.88 -0.84
N GLY A 125 -13.35 4.29 -1.66
CA GLY A 125 -11.97 4.73 -1.81
C GLY A 125 -11.84 6.17 -2.30
N ALA A 126 -12.63 6.55 -3.31
CA ALA A 126 -12.70 7.91 -3.83
C ALA A 126 -13.27 8.92 -2.81
N GLY A 127 -13.93 8.45 -1.74
CA GLY A 127 -14.31 9.23 -0.57
C GLY A 127 -13.11 9.81 0.20
N LEU A 128 -11.94 9.19 0.08
CA LEU A 128 -10.66 9.57 0.71
C LEU A 128 -10.63 9.52 2.25
N SER A 129 -11.67 8.99 2.90
CA SER A 129 -11.64 8.75 4.36
C SER A 129 -10.54 7.77 4.75
N ASN A 130 -10.22 6.81 3.87
CA ASN A 130 -9.27 5.72 4.11
C ASN A 130 -8.26 5.53 2.96
N GLY A 131 -8.17 6.53 2.06
CA GLY A 131 -7.42 6.44 0.82
C GLY A 131 -8.10 5.59 -0.24
N VAL A 132 -7.61 5.65 -1.47
CA VAL A 132 -8.09 4.79 -2.56
C VAL A 132 -7.62 3.34 -2.36
N LEU A 133 -8.31 2.40 -3.01
CA LEU A 133 -7.76 1.05 -3.20
C LEU A 133 -6.65 1.10 -4.24
N GLN A 134 -5.56 0.39 -3.98
CA GLN A 134 -4.54 0.07 -4.97
C GLN A 134 -5.01 -1.16 -5.76
N VAL A 135 -4.77 -1.15 -7.07
CA VAL A 135 -5.41 -2.08 -8.01
C VAL A 135 -4.38 -2.74 -8.92
N SER A 136 -4.65 -3.98 -9.31
CA SER A 136 -3.79 -4.72 -10.23
C SER A 136 -3.89 -4.18 -11.65
N LYS A 137 -2.86 -4.48 -12.46
CA LYS A 137 -2.81 -4.17 -13.88
C LYS A 137 -4.10 -4.57 -14.60
N GLY A 138 -4.59 -3.68 -15.46
CA GLY A 138 -5.79 -3.89 -16.27
C GLY A 138 -7.03 -3.24 -15.68
N LEU A 139 -7.10 -3.03 -14.36
CA LEU A 139 -8.16 -2.23 -13.75
C LEU A 139 -7.77 -0.74 -13.81
N GLU A 140 -8.58 0.07 -14.49
CA GLU A 140 -8.45 1.52 -14.53
C GLU A 140 -9.66 2.16 -13.85
N MET A 141 -9.37 3.04 -12.89
CA MET A 141 -10.36 3.86 -12.21
C MET A 141 -9.94 5.32 -12.28
N LYS A 142 -10.88 6.20 -12.64
CA LYS A 142 -10.73 7.66 -12.52
C LYS A 142 -11.84 8.18 -11.63
N TYR A 143 -11.51 9.16 -10.80
CA TYR A 143 -12.48 9.82 -9.93
C TYR A 143 -12.27 11.33 -9.90
N ASP A 144 -13.31 12.05 -9.48
CA ASP A 144 -13.33 13.50 -9.30
C ASP A 144 -13.69 13.82 -7.84
N SER A 145 -12.70 14.23 -7.05
CA SER A 145 -12.88 14.55 -5.62
C SER A 145 -13.74 15.79 -5.37
N SER A 146 -14.01 16.62 -6.39
CA SER A 146 -14.90 17.77 -6.25
C SER A 146 -16.38 17.37 -6.19
N LYS A 147 -16.72 16.16 -6.66
CA LYS A 147 -18.08 15.64 -6.62
C LYS A 147 -18.48 15.17 -5.21
N PRO A 148 -19.79 15.14 -4.89
CA PRO A 148 -20.28 14.55 -3.65
C PRO A 148 -19.77 13.12 -3.45
N VAL A 149 -19.46 12.75 -2.20
CA VAL A 149 -19.06 11.39 -1.85
C VAL A 149 -20.15 10.40 -2.29
N GLY A 150 -19.74 9.29 -2.92
CA GLY A 150 -20.65 8.31 -3.53
C GLY A 150 -21.03 8.61 -4.99
N GLN A 151 -20.52 9.71 -5.56
CA GLN A 151 -20.69 10.08 -6.97
C GLN A 151 -19.36 10.54 -7.60
N ARG A 152 -18.23 10.05 -7.10
CA ARG A 152 -16.90 10.52 -7.49
C ARG A 152 -16.30 9.70 -8.63
N VAL A 153 -16.64 8.42 -8.78
CA VAL A 153 -16.06 7.56 -9.81
C VAL A 153 -16.63 7.93 -11.18
N THR A 154 -15.74 8.34 -12.10
CA THR A 154 -16.11 8.77 -13.46
C THR A 154 -15.77 7.72 -14.51
N VAL A 155 -14.75 6.90 -14.27
CA VAL A 155 -14.36 5.76 -15.11
C VAL A 155 -14.06 4.57 -14.22
N LEU A 156 -14.56 3.40 -14.60
CA LEU A 156 -14.19 2.14 -14.00
C LEU A 156 -14.21 1.05 -15.08
N THR A 157 -13.04 0.57 -15.47
CA THR A 157 -12.88 -0.43 -16.54
C THR A 157 -11.90 -1.52 -16.13
N LEU A 158 -12.11 -2.73 -16.64
CA LEU A 158 -11.19 -3.86 -16.55
C LEU A 158 -10.81 -4.29 -17.96
N ASN A 159 -9.51 -4.30 -18.27
CA ASN A 159 -8.98 -4.63 -19.59
C ASN A 159 -9.64 -3.81 -20.71
N GLY A 160 -9.89 -2.52 -20.44
CA GLY A 160 -10.52 -1.59 -21.37
C GLY A 160 -12.04 -1.72 -21.50
N LYS A 161 -12.69 -2.68 -20.82
CA LYS A 161 -14.14 -2.84 -20.82
C LYS A 161 -14.75 -2.24 -19.55
N PRO A 162 -15.83 -1.45 -19.64
CA PRO A 162 -16.53 -0.94 -18.46
C PRO A 162 -16.94 -2.07 -17.50
N ILE A 163 -16.80 -1.83 -16.20
CA ILE A 163 -17.37 -2.72 -15.18
C ILE A 163 -18.89 -2.62 -15.23
N GLU A 164 -19.52 -3.73 -15.59
CA GLU A 164 -20.98 -3.90 -15.64
C GLU A 164 -21.55 -4.37 -14.30
N ASP A 165 -22.63 -3.73 -13.85
CA ASP A 165 -23.17 -3.91 -12.49
C ASP A 165 -23.59 -5.35 -12.15
N ALA A 166 -24.16 -6.07 -13.12
CA ALA A 166 -24.68 -7.43 -12.92
C ALA A 166 -23.63 -8.54 -13.15
N THR A 167 -22.49 -8.21 -13.77
CA THR A 167 -21.43 -9.19 -14.04
C THR A 167 -20.70 -9.52 -12.74
N VAL A 168 -20.43 -10.81 -12.53
CA VAL A 168 -19.60 -11.31 -11.44
C VAL A 168 -18.14 -11.32 -11.88
N TYR A 169 -17.27 -10.81 -11.02
CA TYR A 169 -15.83 -10.75 -11.21
C TYR A 169 -15.13 -11.57 -10.12
N HIS A 170 -14.03 -12.21 -10.49
CA HIS A 170 -13.20 -13.06 -9.64
C HIS A 170 -11.88 -12.39 -9.26
#